data_AF-K2AZQ3-F1
#
_entry.id   AF-K2AZQ3-F1
#
_cell.length_a   1.000
_cell.length_b   1.000
_cell.length_c   1.000
_cell.angle_alpha   90.00
_cell.angle_beta   90.00
_cell.angle_gamma   90.00
#
_symmetry.space_group_name_H-M   'P 1'
#
loop_
_entity.id
_entity.type
_entity.pdbx_description
1 polymer ?
#
loop_
_entity_poly.entity_id
_entity_poly.type
_entity_poly.pdbx_seq_one_letter_code
_entity_poly.pdbx_strand_id
1 'polypeptide(L)' 'TATYQKLKQPFLSIELEAVSEKELGYYLQFRMVEMMYLAQLMHVNAFDQPAVEGYKAETKKRLFK' A
#
# COMPACT_ATOMS: atom_id res chain seq x y z
N THR A 1 -6.01 18.10 11.07
CA THR A 1 -4.71 17.80 11.73
C THR A 1 -4.68 18.23 13.20
N ALA A 2 -5.18 19.42 13.55
CA ALA A 2 -5.20 19.92 14.94
C ALA A 2 -5.82 18.95 15.99
N THR A 3 -6.90 18.24 15.65
CA THR A 3 -7.52 17.24 16.54
C THR A 3 -6.63 16.01 16.77
N TYR A 4 -5.98 15.50 15.72
CA TYR A 4 -5.05 14.36 15.83
C TYR A 4 -3.80 14.72 16.65
N GLN A 5 -3.30 15.96 16.49
CA GLN A 5 -2.21 16.49 17.31
C GLN A 5 -2.61 16.57 18.80
N LYS A 6 -3.81 17.10 19.09
CA LYS A 6 -4.35 17.18 20.46
C LYS A 6 -4.49 15.80 21.10
N LEU A 7 -4.88 14.79 20.32
CA LEU A 7 -5.02 13.40 20.76
C LEU A 7 -3.72 12.59 20.70
N LYS A 8 -2.60 13.21 20.29
CA LYS A 8 -1.29 12.55 20.09
C LYS A 8 -1.35 11.30 19.19
N GLN A 9 -2.25 11.32 18.20
CA GLN A 9 -2.35 10.25 17.22
C GLN A 9 -1.41 10.55 16.05
N PRO A 10 -0.52 9.61 15.68
CA PRO A 10 0.32 9.77 14.49
C PRO A 10 -0.56 9.91 13.24
N PHE A 11 -0.23 10.87 12.38
CA PHE A 11 -0.89 11.05 11.10
C PHE A 11 0.11 11.53 10.04
N LEU A 12 -0.23 11.28 8.78
CA LEU A 12 0.49 11.77 7.60
C LEU A 12 -0.50 12.57 6.76
N SER A 13 -0.06 13.70 6.19
CA SER A 13 -0.82 14.50 5.23
C SER A 13 0.00 14.66 3.97
N ILE A 14 -0.64 14.50 2.81
CA ILE A 14 -0.06 14.75 1.49
C ILE A 14 -1.01 15.70 0.79
N GLU A 15 -0.50 16.85 0.38
CA GLU A 15 -1.26 17.87 -0.35
C GLU A 15 -0.93 17.74 -1.84
N LEU A 16 -1.97 17.65 -2.67
CA LEU A 16 -1.84 17.64 -4.13
C LEU A 16 -2.21 19.02 -4.66
N GLU A 17 -1.43 19.53 -5.62
CA GLU A 17 -1.67 20.85 -6.19
C GLU A 17 -3.00 20.91 -6.97
N ALA A 18 -3.39 19.80 -7.59
CA ALA A 18 -4.66 19.65 -8.29
C ALA A 18 -5.10 18.18 -8.36
N VAL A 19 -6.40 17.95 -8.57
CA VAL A 19 -6.92 16.63 -8.95
C VAL A 19 -6.73 16.46 -10.46
N SER A 20 -5.56 15.93 -10.85
CA SER A 20 -5.21 15.66 -12.25
C SER A 20 -4.53 14.30 -12.40
N GLU A 21 -4.51 13.72 -13.60
CA GLU A 21 -3.82 12.43 -13.80
C GLU A 21 -2.31 12.53 -13.53
N LYS A 22 -1.71 13.70 -13.81
CA LYS A 22 -0.30 13.96 -13.56
C LYS A 22 0.03 13.92 -12.07
N GLU A 23 -0.70 14.68 -11.26
CA GLU A 23 -0.53 14.72 -9.81
C GLU A 23 -0.81 13.36 -9.17
N LEU A 24 -1.85 12.66 -9.66
CA LEU A 24 -2.15 11.31 -9.21
C LEU A 24 -1.03 10.32 -9.59
N GLY A 25 -0.43 10.46 -10.77
CA GLY A 25 0.71 9.66 -11.20
C GLY A 25 1.91 9.82 -10.28
N TYR A 26 2.27 11.06 -9.93
CA TYR A 26 3.35 11.32 -8.96
C TYR A 26 3.03 10.74 -7.58
N TYR A 27 1.81 10.91 -7.10
CA TYR A 27 1.39 10.33 -5.84
C TYR A 27 1.55 8.80 -5.84
N LEU A 28 1.03 8.12 -6.86
CA LEU A 28 1.14 6.66 -6.97
C LEU A 28 2.59 6.20 -7.03
N GLN A 29 3.45 6.89 -7.81
CA GLN A 29 4.88 6.60 -7.86
C GLN A 29 5.54 6.75 -6.50
N PHE A 30 5.26 7.85 -5.79
CA PHE A 30 5.76 8.09 -4.43
C PHE A 30 5.37 6.97 -3.47
N ARG A 31 4.10 6.51 -3.50
CA ARG A 31 3.63 5.40 -2.67
C ARG A 31 4.34 4.08 -3.00
N MET A 32 4.57 3.79 -4.29
CA MET A 32 5.31 2.58 -4.70
C MET A 32 6.75 2.57 -4.17
N VAL A 33 7.45 3.71 -4.28
CA VAL A 33 8.82 3.84 -3.76
C VAL A 33 8.85 3.73 -2.23
N GLU A 34 7.88 4.31 -1.53
CA GLU A 34 7.75 4.15 -0.07
C GLU A 34 7.61 2.67 0.33
N MET A 35 6.77 1.90 -0.38
CA MET A 35 6.61 0.46 -0.11
C MET A 35 7.90 -0.32 -0.34
N MET A 36 8.66 0.01 -1.39
CA MET A 36 9.97 -0.63 -1.66
C MET A 36 10.96 -0.39 -0.50
N TYR A 37 11.05 0.84 0.00
CA TYR A 37 11.93 1.16 1.12
C TYR A 37 11.46 0.52 2.43
N LEU A 38 10.15 0.50 2.69
CA LEU A 38 9.60 -0.15 3.87
C LEU A 38 9.91 -1.66 3.87
N ALA A 39 9.72 -2.34 2.74
CA ALA A 39 10.05 -3.75 2.60
C ALA A 39 11.55 -4.01 2.84
N GLN A 40 12.43 -3.13 2.34
CA GLN A 40 13.87 -3.20 2.61
C GLN A 40 14.18 -3.06 4.10
N LEU A 41 13.56 -2.11 4.81
CA LEU A 41 13.72 -1.92 6.25
C LEU A 41 13.19 -3.11 7.07
N MET A 42 12.16 -3.78 6.56
CA MET A 42 11.56 -4.96 7.19
C MET A 42 12.25 -6.28 6.79
N HIS A 43 13.23 -6.24 5.88
CA HIS A 43 13.90 -7.42 5.33
C HIS A 43 12.95 -8.43 4.66
N VAL A 44 11.94 -7.94 3.94
CA VAL A 44 10.99 -8.76 3.17
C VAL A 44 11.02 -8.39 1.68
N ASN A 45 10.50 -9.27 0.82
CA ASN A 45 10.38 -8.99 -0.60
C ASN A 45 9.17 -8.09 -0.88
N ALA A 46 9.37 -6.95 -1.56
CA ALA A 46 8.31 -6.02 -1.93
C ALA A 46 7.48 -6.48 -3.14
N PHE A 47 7.98 -7.46 -3.90
CA PHE A 47 7.51 -7.77 -5.25
C PHE A 47 6.83 -9.14 -5.36
N ASP A 48 6.68 -9.86 -4.25
CA ASP A 48 6.00 -11.15 -4.24
C ASP A 48 4.79 -11.18 -3.31
N GLN A 49 4.01 -12.25 -3.45
CA GLN A 49 2.84 -12.52 -2.63
C GLN A 49 2.57 -14.04 -2.57
N PRO A 50 3.53 -14.86 -2.09
CA PRO A 50 3.44 -16.33 -2.19
C PRO A 50 2.24 -16.92 -1.42
N ALA A 51 1.80 -16.27 -0.35
CA ALA A 51 0.67 -16.72 0.46
C ALA A 51 -0.65 -16.85 -0.33
N VAL A 52 -0.77 -16.18 -1.48
CA VAL A 52 -2.01 -16.18 -2.26
C VAL A 52 -2.31 -17.51 -2.95
N GLU A 53 -1.29 -18.33 -3.19
CA GLU A 53 -1.44 -19.61 -3.89
C GLU A 53 -2.24 -20.61 -3.06
N GLY A 54 -2.13 -20.54 -1.73
CA GLY A 54 -2.88 -21.41 -0.83
C GLY A 54 -4.39 -21.24 -0.98
N TYR A 55 -4.89 -20.00 -0.93
CA TYR A 55 -6.33 -19.78 -1.08
C TYR A 55 -6.80 -19.98 -2.53
N LYS A 56 -5.99 -19.66 -3.55
CA LYS A 56 -6.34 -19.95 -4.95
C LYS A 56 -6.60 -21.44 -5.18
N ALA A 57 -5.74 -22.30 -4.62
CA ALA A 57 -5.91 -23.74 -4.71
C ALA A 57 -7.20 -24.23 -4.02
N GLU A 58 -7.50 -23.66 -2.85
CA GLU A 58 -8.71 -24.03 -2.10
C GLU A 58 -10.00 -23.54 -2.79
N THR A 59 -10.00 -22.31 -3.31
CA THR A 59 -11.10 -21.78 -4.12
C THR A 59 -11.36 -22.66 -5.34
N LYS A 60 -10.30 -23.09 -6.05
CA LYS A 60 -10.43 -23.97 -7.21
C LYS A 60 -11.10 -25.31 -6.87
N LYS A 61 -10.73 -25.91 -5.73
CA LYS A 61 -11.30 -27.17 -5.26
C LYS A 61 -12.78 -27.06 -4.88
N ARG A 62 -13.22 -25.91 -4.37
CA ARG A 62 -14.57 -25.72 -3.82
C ARG A 62 -15.59 -25.19 -4.83
N LEU A 63 -15.15 -24.40 -5.81
CA LEU A 63 -16.05 -23.71 -6.74
C LEU A 63 -16.02 -24.28 -8.16
N PHE A 64 -14.97 -25.01 -8.53
CA PHE A 64 -14.77 -25.51 -9.90
C PHE A 64 -14.55 -27.02 -9.98
N LYS A 65 -14.89 -27.75 -8.91
CA LYS A 65 -15.21 -29.18 -8.92
C LYS A 65 -16.71 -29.34 -8.84
#